data_AF-A0A2E7SXZ6-F1
#
_entry.id   AF-A0A2E7SXZ6-F1
#
_cell.length_a   1.000
_cell.length_b   1.000
_cell.length_c   1.000
_cell.angle_alpha   90.00
_cell.angle_beta   90.00
_cell.angle_gamma   90.00
#
_symmetry.space_group_name_H-M   'P 1'
#
loop_
_entity.id
_entity.type
_entity.pdbx_description
1 polymer ?
#
loop_
_entity_poly.entity_id
_entity_poly.type
_entity_poly.pdbx_seq_one_letter_code
_entity_poly.pdbx_strand_id
1 'polypeptide(L)'
;ASPGAWEAWEGRAYMYLDVALSKTIEGEEELYGGETWDGVCRALWNIPEQEYAERVCLDWMERRKELGETMDEKEDPRIVPTFEAHDRAAKALVHTMKRWNSEDSLVAIIGRDHLEARKWGTFSWNLSTVLANELPDETTASG
;
A
#
# COMPACT_ATOMS: atom_id res chain seq x y z
N ALA A 1 -2.63 -1.14 -18.90
CA ALA A 1 -2.67 -1.03 -17.43
C ALA A 1 -1.29 -1.40 -16.88
N SER A 2 -0.84 -0.80 -15.78
CA SER A 2 0.43 -1.16 -15.14
C SER A 2 0.40 -2.62 -14.66
N PRO A 3 1.49 -3.39 -14.78
CA PRO A 3 1.57 -4.78 -14.35
C PRO A 3 1.20 -5.02 -12.87
N GLY A 4 1.46 -4.04 -12.00
CA GLY A 4 1.17 -4.13 -10.55
C GLY A 4 0.40 -2.91 -10.03
N ALA A 5 -0.68 -2.52 -10.70
CA ALA A 5 -1.46 -1.37 -10.26
C ALA A 5 -2.17 -1.64 -8.92
N TRP A 6 -1.97 -0.75 -7.96
CA TRP A 6 -2.68 -0.75 -6.68
C TRP A 6 -3.10 0.67 -6.32
N GLU A 7 -4.36 0.85 -5.92
CA GLU A 7 -4.90 2.13 -5.46
C GLU A 7 -5.68 1.94 -4.15
N ALA A 8 -5.62 2.94 -3.29
CA ALA A 8 -6.43 2.99 -2.08
C ALA A 8 -6.64 4.45 -1.66
N TRP A 9 -7.74 4.67 -0.94
CA TRP A 9 -7.90 5.89 -0.15
C TRP A 9 -6.76 5.99 0.86
N GLU A 10 -6.18 7.19 1.02
CA GLU A 10 -5.00 7.43 1.87
C GLU A 10 -5.20 6.88 3.30
N GLY A 11 -6.35 7.15 3.92
CA GLY A 11 -6.69 6.61 5.24
C GLY A 11 -6.71 5.08 5.32
N ARG A 12 -7.05 4.39 4.23
CA ARG A 12 -6.97 2.92 4.15
C ARG A 12 -5.54 2.44 3.91
N ALA A 13 -4.72 3.22 3.20
CA ALA A 13 -3.32 2.90 2.99
C ALA A 13 -2.56 2.81 4.31
N TYR A 14 -2.78 3.75 5.24
CA TYR A 14 -2.23 3.65 6.61
C TYR A 14 -2.59 2.31 7.26
N MET A 15 -3.87 1.95 7.30
CA MET A 15 -4.33 0.69 7.91
C MET A 15 -3.67 -0.55 7.28
N TYR A 16 -3.53 -0.59 5.95
CA TYR A 16 -2.88 -1.71 5.29
C TYR A 16 -1.39 -1.78 5.65
N LEU A 17 -0.68 -0.65 5.57
CA LEU A 17 0.74 -0.59 5.87
C LEU A 17 1.03 -0.88 7.35
N ASP A 18 0.14 -0.46 8.25
CA ASP A 18 0.22 -0.78 9.67
C ASP A 18 0.25 -2.30 9.88
N VAL A 19 -0.68 -3.01 9.24
CA VAL A 19 -0.80 -4.47 9.32
C VAL A 19 0.41 -5.16 8.67
N ALA A 20 0.88 -4.68 7.53
CA ALA A 20 2.05 -5.24 6.85
C ALA A 20 3.33 -5.10 7.70
N LEU A 21 3.53 -3.95 8.32
CA LEU A 21 4.74 -3.61 9.06
C LEU A 21 4.65 -3.90 10.56
N SER A 22 3.46 -4.30 11.05
CA SER A 22 3.18 -4.51 12.47
C SER A 22 3.58 -3.32 13.35
N LYS A 23 3.33 -2.10 12.86
CA LYS A 23 3.55 -0.82 13.55
C LYS A 23 2.49 0.19 13.11
N THR A 24 2.39 1.33 13.79
CA THR A 24 1.58 2.45 13.29
C THR A 24 2.45 3.36 12.43
N ILE A 25 1.99 3.66 11.21
CA ILE A 25 2.59 4.66 10.33
C ILE A 25 2.05 6.03 10.72
N GLU A 26 2.96 6.96 11.00
CA GLU A 26 2.64 8.31 11.46
C GLU A 26 2.88 9.35 10.37
N GLY A 27 1.78 9.84 9.82
CA GLY A 27 1.80 11.00 8.94
C GLY A 27 2.30 10.73 7.52
N GLU A 28 2.17 11.79 6.74
CA GLU A 28 2.34 11.77 5.30
C GLU A 28 3.78 11.52 4.83
N GLU A 29 4.77 11.94 5.63
CA GLU A 29 6.18 11.73 5.29
C GLU A 29 6.54 10.24 5.36
N GLU A 30 6.10 9.55 6.41
CA GLU A 30 6.35 8.12 6.58
C GLU A 30 5.54 7.28 5.58
N LEU A 31 4.26 7.62 5.36
CA LEU A 31 3.40 6.90 4.42
C LEU A 31 3.97 6.88 3.00
N TYR A 32 4.61 7.97 2.57
CA TYR A 32 5.15 8.11 1.21
C TYR A 32 6.67 7.93 1.15
N GLY A 33 7.32 7.60 2.28
CA GLY A 33 8.75 7.35 2.35
C GLY A 33 9.13 6.03 1.68
N GLY A 34 10.21 6.03 0.89
CA GLY A 34 10.67 4.85 0.17
C GLY A 34 10.96 3.66 1.10
N GLU A 35 11.59 3.89 2.25
CA GLU A 35 11.91 2.86 3.24
C GLU A 35 10.67 2.12 3.77
N THR A 36 9.55 2.83 3.96
CA THR A 36 8.28 2.24 4.37
C THR A 36 7.83 1.19 3.37
N TRP A 37 7.83 1.55 2.08
CA TRP A 37 7.40 0.67 1.01
C TRP A 37 8.37 -0.48 0.74
N ASP A 38 9.67 -0.25 0.92
CA ASP A 38 10.67 -1.31 0.92
C ASP A 38 10.39 -2.34 2.04
N GLY A 39 10.06 -1.86 3.23
CA GLY A 39 9.64 -2.68 4.36
C GLY A 39 8.37 -3.49 4.05
N VAL A 40 7.37 -2.87 3.44
CA VAL A 40 6.12 -3.54 3.03
C VAL A 40 6.41 -4.63 2.00
N CYS A 41 7.25 -4.33 1.01
CA CYS A 41 7.63 -5.28 -0.03
C CYS A 41 8.25 -6.54 0.58
N ARG A 42 9.21 -6.35 1.51
CA ARG A 42 9.88 -7.44 2.24
C ARG A 42 8.92 -8.21 3.15
N ALA A 43 8.01 -7.52 3.84
CA ALA A 43 7.05 -8.14 4.75
C ALA A 43 6.03 -9.02 4.00
N LEU A 44 5.56 -8.58 2.83
CA LEU A 44 4.49 -9.26 2.09
C LEU A 44 4.99 -10.33 1.11
N TRP A 45 6.29 -10.32 0.76
CA TRP A 45 6.90 -11.21 -0.24
C TRP A 45 6.50 -12.70 -0.07
N ASN A 46 6.50 -13.22 1.16
CA ASN A 46 6.23 -14.63 1.44
C ASN A 46 4.87 -14.89 2.10
N ILE A 47 3.97 -13.89 2.11
CA ILE A 47 2.63 -14.05 2.70
C ILE A 47 1.64 -14.38 1.56
N PRO A 48 0.81 -15.43 1.70
CA PRO A 48 -0.31 -15.67 0.80
C PRO A 48 -1.28 -14.48 0.77
N GLU A 49 -1.81 -14.13 -0.40
CA GLU A 49 -2.70 -12.96 -0.56
C GLU A 49 -3.92 -13.04 0.37
N GLN A 50 -4.53 -14.23 0.47
CA GLN A 50 -5.68 -14.50 1.33
C GLN A 50 -5.33 -14.32 2.82
N GLU A 51 -4.16 -14.80 3.24
CA GLU A 51 -3.72 -14.70 4.63
C GLU A 51 -3.52 -13.24 5.05
N TYR A 52 -2.91 -12.42 4.19
CA TYR A 52 -2.76 -11.00 4.48
C TYR A 52 -4.10 -10.26 4.48
N ALA A 53 -4.98 -10.55 3.53
CA ALA A 53 -6.31 -9.97 3.46
C ALA A 53 -7.15 -10.25 4.72
N GLU A 54 -7.07 -11.46 5.26
CA GLU A 54 -7.71 -11.80 6.53
C GLU A 54 -7.19 -10.97 7.69
N ARG A 55 -5.86 -10.77 7.80
CA ARG A 55 -5.26 -9.92 8.85
C ARG A 55 -5.77 -8.48 8.76
N VAL A 56 -5.81 -7.93 7.55
CA VAL A 56 -6.32 -6.58 7.28
C VAL A 56 -7.79 -6.46 7.66
N CYS A 57 -8.62 -7.43 7.27
CA CYS A 57 -10.04 -7.41 7.59
C CYS A 57 -10.30 -7.56 9.09
N LEU A 58 -9.52 -8.39 9.80
CA LEU A 58 -9.59 -8.51 11.26
C LEU A 58 -9.21 -7.20 11.96
N ASP A 59 -8.10 -6.57 11.54
CA ASP A 59 -7.67 -5.27 12.07
C ASP A 59 -8.72 -4.19 11.87
N TRP A 60 -9.30 -4.10 10.66
CA TRP A 60 -10.41 -3.17 10.36
C TRP A 60 -11.62 -3.38 11.30
N MET A 61 -12.00 -4.64 11.54
CA MET A 61 -13.12 -4.96 12.44
C MET A 61 -12.82 -4.57 13.89
N GLU A 62 -11.60 -4.80 14.38
CA GLU A 62 -11.22 -4.40 15.74
C GLU A 62 -11.21 -2.87 15.88
N ARG A 63 -10.66 -2.14 14.89
CA ARG A 63 -10.71 -0.66 14.90
C ARG A 63 -12.15 -0.12 14.90
N ARG A 64 -13.08 -0.74 14.16
CA ARG A 64 -14.52 -0.39 14.23
C ARG A 64 -15.07 -0.58 15.64
N LYS A 65 -14.78 -1.73 16.25
CA LYS A 65 -15.22 -2.07 17.59
C LYS A 65 -14.66 -1.13 18.66
N GLU A 66 -13.40 -0.72 18.53
CA GLU A 66 -12.76 0.27 19.41
C GLU A 66 -13.42 1.65 19.32
N LEU A 67 -13.95 2.02 18.15
CA LEU A 67 -14.75 3.23 17.95
C LEU A 67 -16.20 3.10 18.47
N GLY A 68 -16.59 1.93 18.98
CA GLY A 68 -17.96 1.67 19.43
C GLY A 68 -18.96 1.49 18.29
N GLU A 69 -18.49 1.23 17.07
CA GLU A 69 -19.34 1.00 15.90
C GLU A 69 -20.01 -0.38 15.98
N THR A 70 -21.21 -0.50 15.40
CA THR A 70 -21.90 -1.78 15.31
C THR A 70 -21.18 -2.75 14.37
N MET A 71 -21.25 -4.03 14.73
CA MET A 71 -20.81 -5.17 13.92
C MET A 71 -21.99 -5.93 13.30
N ASP A 72 -23.23 -5.54 13.59
CA ASP A 72 -24.41 -6.16 13.00
C ASP A 72 -24.66 -5.56 11.61
N GLU A 73 -24.53 -6.39 10.57
CA GLU A 73 -24.81 -6.01 9.18
C GLU A 73 -26.25 -5.53 8.96
N LYS A 74 -27.18 -5.90 9.85
CA LYS A 74 -28.56 -5.41 9.81
C LYS A 74 -28.69 -3.97 10.29
N GLU A 75 -27.79 -3.55 11.18
CA GLU A 75 -27.72 -2.18 11.70
C GLU A 75 -26.86 -1.29 10.78
N ASP A 76 -25.79 -1.83 10.19
CA ASP A 76 -25.01 -1.14 9.15
C ASP A 76 -24.81 -2.01 7.89
N PRO A 77 -25.58 -1.75 6.81
CA PRO A 77 -25.49 -2.50 5.57
C PRO A 77 -24.18 -2.26 4.80
N ARG A 78 -23.31 -1.34 5.25
CA ARG A 78 -22.01 -1.09 4.62
C ARG A 78 -20.91 -2.02 5.12
N ILE A 79 -21.14 -2.78 6.20
CA ILE A 79 -20.12 -3.67 6.78
C ILE A 79 -19.61 -4.66 5.74
N VAL A 80 -20.50 -5.46 5.14
CA VAL A 80 -20.11 -6.49 4.17
C VAL A 80 -19.43 -5.89 2.92
N PRO A 81 -19.98 -4.87 2.24
CA PRO A 81 -19.30 -4.25 1.10
C PRO A 81 -17.93 -3.64 1.46
N THR A 82 -17.78 -3.11 2.68
CA THR A 82 -16.51 -2.52 3.13
C THR A 82 -15.48 -3.60 3.44
N PHE A 83 -15.88 -4.69 4.09
CA PHE A 83 -15.06 -5.87 4.31
C PHE A 83 -14.54 -6.42 2.98
N GLU A 84 -15.43 -6.64 2.00
CA GLU A 84 -15.03 -7.13 0.68
C GLU A 84 -14.10 -6.17 -0.07
N ALA A 85 -14.26 -4.86 0.13
CA ALA A 85 -13.36 -3.86 -0.43
C ALA A 85 -11.95 -3.93 0.19
N HIS A 86 -11.85 -4.17 1.50
CA HIS A 86 -10.58 -4.41 2.18
C HIS A 86 -9.93 -5.71 1.73
N ASP A 87 -10.69 -6.79 1.61
CA ASP A 87 -10.20 -8.08 1.11
C ASP A 87 -9.58 -7.95 -0.29
N ARG A 88 -10.30 -7.32 -1.23
CA ARG A 88 -9.80 -7.10 -2.60
C ARG A 88 -8.56 -6.20 -2.63
N ALA A 89 -8.57 -5.10 -1.88
CA ALA A 89 -7.45 -4.16 -1.87
C ALA A 89 -6.19 -4.78 -1.24
N ALA A 90 -6.33 -5.57 -0.18
CA ALA A 90 -5.21 -6.24 0.48
C ALA A 90 -4.59 -7.33 -0.41
N LYS A 91 -5.41 -8.12 -1.11
CA LYS A 91 -4.91 -9.12 -2.09
C LYS A 91 -4.15 -8.44 -3.22
N ALA A 92 -4.71 -7.37 -3.77
CA ALA A 92 -4.06 -6.58 -4.81
C ALA A 92 -2.72 -5.98 -4.33
N LEU A 93 -2.63 -5.53 -3.07
CA LEU A 93 -1.38 -5.01 -2.50
C LEU A 93 -0.28 -6.09 -2.50
N VAL A 94 -0.60 -7.29 -1.99
CA VAL A 94 0.36 -8.41 -1.96
C VAL A 94 0.78 -8.79 -3.38
N HIS A 95 -0.16 -8.86 -4.31
CA HIS A 95 0.14 -9.12 -5.72
C HIS A 95 1.14 -8.11 -6.28
N THR A 96 0.87 -6.80 -6.09
CA THR A 96 1.74 -5.71 -6.54
C THR A 96 3.13 -5.81 -5.92
N MET A 97 3.23 -6.03 -4.61
CA MET A 97 4.52 -6.14 -3.91
C MET A 97 5.33 -7.35 -4.39
N LYS A 98 4.68 -8.50 -4.61
CA LYS A 98 5.35 -9.69 -5.15
C LYS A 98 5.92 -9.43 -6.53
N ARG A 99 5.15 -8.81 -7.42
CA ARG A 99 5.62 -8.45 -8.76
C ARG A 99 6.82 -7.51 -8.71
N TRP A 100 6.72 -6.43 -7.92
CA TRP A 100 7.82 -5.49 -7.75
C TRP A 100 9.07 -6.16 -7.19
N ASN A 101 8.93 -7.07 -6.23
CA ASN A 101 10.06 -7.81 -5.64
C ASN A 101 10.65 -8.90 -6.54
N SER A 102 9.89 -9.44 -7.52
CA SER A 102 10.33 -10.59 -8.34
C SER A 102 10.77 -10.25 -9.77
N GLU A 103 10.43 -9.05 -10.25
CA GLU A 103 10.69 -8.65 -11.62
C GLU A 103 11.67 -7.47 -11.63
N ASP A 104 12.96 -7.74 -11.84
CA ASP A 104 14.05 -6.73 -11.83
C ASP A 104 13.81 -5.56 -12.80
N SER A 105 12.97 -5.76 -13.83
CA SER A 105 12.58 -4.71 -14.77
C SER A 105 11.52 -3.74 -14.24
N LEU A 106 11.00 -3.95 -13.02
CA LEU A 106 9.94 -3.13 -12.43
C LEU A 106 10.48 -2.20 -11.36
N VAL A 107 9.97 -0.97 -11.38
CA VAL A 107 10.18 0.04 -10.34
C VAL A 107 8.82 0.53 -9.85
N ALA A 108 8.66 0.69 -8.54
CA ALA A 108 7.46 1.29 -7.97
C ALA A 108 7.49 2.82 -8.05
N ILE A 109 6.41 3.38 -8.60
CA ILE A 109 6.10 4.80 -8.54
C ILE A 109 4.93 4.98 -7.59
N ILE A 110 5.16 5.74 -6.52
CA ILE A 110 4.16 5.97 -5.47
C ILE A 110 3.72 7.42 -5.53
N GLY A 111 2.41 7.62 -5.50
CA GLY A 111 1.81 8.90 -5.83
C GLY A 111 0.59 9.21 -5.01
N ARG A 112 0.21 10.49 -5.05
CA ARG A 112 -1.06 10.98 -4.52
C ARG A 112 -1.86 11.53 -5.67
N ASP A 113 -3.09 11.05 -5.86
CA ASP A 113 -3.95 11.48 -6.96
C ASP A 113 -4.25 12.99 -6.95
N HIS A 114 -4.27 13.61 -5.77
CA HIS A 114 -4.48 15.05 -5.63
C HIS A 114 -3.21 15.89 -5.86
N LEU A 115 -2.05 15.26 -6.03
CA LEU A 115 -0.80 15.91 -6.39
C LEU A 115 -0.46 15.66 -7.85
N GLU A 116 0.24 16.60 -8.47
CA GLU A 116 0.68 16.48 -9.85
C GLU A 116 1.55 15.24 -10.04
N ALA A 117 1.29 14.45 -11.08
CA ALA A 117 2.00 13.19 -11.35
C ALA A 117 3.54 13.34 -11.36
N ARG A 118 4.04 14.51 -11.76
CA ARG A 118 5.48 14.84 -11.73
C ARG A 118 6.10 14.75 -10.32
N LYS A 119 5.30 14.78 -9.26
CA LYS A 119 5.72 14.64 -7.86
C LYS A 119 5.72 13.19 -7.37
N TRP A 120 5.25 12.24 -8.17
CA TRP A 120 5.18 10.84 -7.78
C TRP A 120 6.56 10.17 -7.93
N GLY A 121 6.86 9.25 -7.03
CA GLY A 121 8.11 8.52 -7.03
C GLY A 121 8.43 7.80 -5.73
N THR A 122 9.53 7.06 -5.75
CA THR A 122 10.19 6.48 -4.57
C THR A 122 11.70 6.63 -4.74
N PHE A 123 12.44 6.93 -3.66
CA PHE A 123 13.90 7.13 -3.71
C PHE A 123 14.33 8.07 -4.86
N SER A 124 15.32 7.68 -5.66
CA SER A 124 15.78 8.40 -6.85
C SER A 124 14.82 8.31 -8.04
N TRP A 125 13.84 7.40 -8.00
CA TRP A 125 12.84 7.17 -9.03
C TRP A 125 11.65 8.10 -8.86
N ASN A 126 11.85 9.37 -9.22
CA ASN A 126 10.80 10.38 -9.33
C ASN A 126 10.46 10.66 -10.80
N LEU A 127 9.18 10.81 -11.14
CA LEU A 127 8.75 11.01 -12.54
C LEU A 127 9.36 12.27 -13.17
N SER A 128 9.54 13.36 -12.42
CA SER A 128 10.24 14.54 -12.94
C SER A 128 11.71 14.24 -13.26
N THR A 129 12.38 13.47 -12.40
CA THR A 129 13.79 13.09 -12.57
C THR A 129 13.97 12.20 -13.80
N VAL A 130 13.13 11.17 -13.94
CA VAL A 130 13.18 10.22 -15.08
C VAL A 130 12.91 10.94 -16.41
N LEU A 131 11.94 11.86 -16.42
CA LEU A 131 11.62 12.63 -17.64
C LEU A 131 12.70 13.65 -18.01
N ALA A 132 13.48 14.15 -17.04
CA ALA A 132 14.49 15.19 -17.25
C ALA A 132 15.91 14.64 -17.47
N ASN A 133 16.26 13.51 -16.85
CA ASN A 133 17.65 13.04 -16.72
C ASN A 133 17.88 11.60 -17.19
N GLU A 134 16.93 11.01 -17.94
CA GLU A 134 16.92 9.58 -18.30
C GLU A 134 16.79 8.67 -17.06
N LEU A 135 16.89 7.34 -17.23
CA LEU A 135 16.68 6.39 -16.13
C LEU A 135 17.82 6.52 -15.10
N PRO A 136 17.54 6.71 -13.80
CA PRO A 136 18.58 6.77 -12.77
C PRO A 136 19.30 5.42 -12.63
N ASP A 137 20.63 5.46 -12.42
CA ASP A 137 21.42 4.26 -12.13
C ASP A 137 20.96 3.60 -10.82
N GLU A 138 20.83 2.26 -10.82
CA GLU A 138 20.37 1.44 -9.67
C GLU A 138 21.13 1.73 -8.36
N THR A 139 22.35 2.26 -8.45
CA THR A 139 23.26 2.53 -7.33
C THR A 139 22.92 3.76 -6.49
N THR A 140 21.87 4.52 -6.81
CA THR A 140 21.52 5.75 -6.07
C THR A 140 20.45 5.56 -4.99
N ALA A 141 19.86 4.38 -4.86
CA ALA A 141 18.85 4.05 -3.83
C ALA A 141 19.49 3.64 -2.47
N SER A 142 20.51 4.37 -2.03
CA SER A 142 21.10 4.22 -0.69
C SER A 142 21.38 5.60 -0.14
N GLY A 143 20.39 6.16 0.56
CA GLY A 143 20.47 7.44 1.24
C GLY A 143 19.22 7.66 2.08
#